data_AF-A0A2T5I633-F1
#
_entry.id   AF-A0A2T5I633-F1
#
_cell.length_a   1.000
_cell.length_b   1.000
_cell.length_c   1.000
_cell.angle_alpha   90.00
_cell.angle_beta   90.00
_cell.angle_gamma   90.00
#
_symmetry.space_group_name_H-M   'P 1'
#
loop_
_entity.id
_entity.type
_entity.pdbx_description
1 polymer ?
#
loop_
_entity_poly.entity_id
_entity_poly.type
_entity_poly.pdbx_seq_one_letter_code
_entity_poly.pdbx_strand_id
1 'polypeptide(L)'
;MLFGSNILEVGIAVIFVYLLLSIVCTAFNEGIASLIDKRGKNLVEGIKNLLNDPKFTGLAQQLYNHGLIGGISQYASDPAKRTRLPSYMSGESFSLALLDILSARGIIAGKYGDLLANAEAADDAYEEALEAAAAAPRDPQCAAAVAQAKDARDRTRVALEAIAEKAKTAYDQAVQAAKAAPDDTALVKAEAEVRHEADSISAALKMLDARHAAIASAKNPKEVELLLTAGATLKEALAFARDFAMEYPDPLGNIQEGLKRLPEGHTKETLLVLVDKTRREVTAIEHQAEAFRNNLENWFNTAMERVGGWYKRWTQRVLLCLATLVVVVSNADTVMLIERLSKDNVLRASIVAAAQDTVKAQPAADVSAQSQTVLKAAENLKLPVGWSLNPGDPGYFRPPELSWNYTGWAFYKIFGLFISILAVTLGAPFWFDTLSKFVNLRSAGTPPGETSKSAPQPGQ
;
A
#
# COMPACT_ATOMS: atom_id res chain seq x y z
N MET A 1 -38.10 -17.67 -33.47
CA MET A 1 -37.22 -17.81 -32.29
C MET A 1 -35.78 -18.24 -32.60
N LEU A 2 -35.45 -18.73 -33.82
CA LEU A 2 -34.09 -19.20 -34.18
C LEU A 2 -33.01 -18.09 -34.28
N PHE A 3 -33.36 -16.87 -34.72
CA PHE A 3 -32.37 -15.77 -34.86
C PHE A 3 -31.87 -15.22 -33.51
N GLY A 4 -32.70 -15.26 -32.46
CA GLY A 4 -32.32 -14.79 -31.12
C GLY A 4 -31.32 -15.72 -30.42
N SER A 5 -31.41 -17.04 -30.64
CA SER A 5 -30.49 -18.03 -30.05
C SER A 5 -29.10 -17.94 -30.67
N ASN A 6 -29.00 -17.80 -32.00
CA ASN A 6 -27.71 -17.77 -32.69
C ASN A 6 -26.88 -16.53 -32.34
N ILE A 7 -27.50 -15.34 -32.28
CA ILE A 7 -26.77 -14.12 -31.93
C ILE A 7 -26.30 -14.13 -30.47
N LEU A 8 -27.11 -14.71 -29.58
CA LEU A 8 -26.76 -14.90 -28.17
C LEU A 8 -25.58 -15.86 -28.02
N GLU A 9 -25.55 -16.97 -28.76
CA GLU A 9 -24.42 -17.92 -28.76
C GLU A 9 -23.14 -17.31 -29.29
N VAL A 10 -23.20 -16.53 -30.37
CA VAL A 10 -22.03 -15.80 -30.89
C VAL A 10 -21.53 -14.81 -29.85
N GLY A 11 -22.44 -14.08 -29.18
CA GLY A 11 -22.11 -13.18 -28.09
C GLY A 11 -21.39 -13.89 -26.93
N ILE A 12 -21.94 -15.00 -26.45
CA ILE A 12 -21.33 -15.81 -25.37
C ILE A 12 -19.93 -16.29 -25.78
N ALA A 13 -19.76 -16.78 -27.01
CA ALA A 13 -18.47 -17.25 -27.50
C ALA A 13 -17.43 -16.13 -27.59
N VAL A 14 -17.79 -14.94 -28.11
CA VAL A 14 -16.91 -13.77 -28.17
C VAL A 14 -16.52 -13.30 -26.76
N ILE A 15 -17.48 -13.23 -25.83
CA ILE A 15 -17.24 -12.89 -24.43
C ILE A 15 -16.25 -13.86 -23.79
N PHE A 16 -16.42 -15.16 -24.02
CA PHE A 16 -15.53 -16.19 -23.47
C PHE A 16 -14.10 -16.07 -24.02
N VAL A 17 -13.94 -15.76 -25.31
CA VAL A 17 -12.62 -15.50 -25.90
C VAL A 17 -11.96 -14.27 -25.28
N TYR A 18 -12.70 -13.17 -25.05
CA TYR A 18 -12.14 -12.00 -24.35
C TYR A 18 -11.79 -12.29 -22.89
N LEU A 19 -12.58 -13.11 -22.19
CA LEU A 19 -12.25 -13.56 -20.85
C LEU A 19 -10.89 -14.28 -20.84
N LEU A 20 -10.65 -15.20 -21.76
CA LEU A 20 -9.37 -15.91 -21.88
C LEU A 20 -8.19 -14.97 -22.17
N LEU A 21 -8.33 -14.08 -23.15
CA LEU A 21 -7.27 -13.11 -23.48
C LEU A 21 -6.99 -12.14 -22.33
N SER A 22 -8.03 -11.78 -21.56
CA SER A 22 -7.90 -10.93 -20.38
C SER A 22 -7.23 -11.66 -19.21
N ILE A 23 -7.47 -12.96 -19.02
CA ILE A 23 -6.74 -13.78 -18.02
C ILE A 23 -5.25 -13.82 -18.36
N VAL A 24 -4.89 -14.01 -19.63
CA VAL A 24 -3.50 -13.98 -20.08
C VAL A 24 -2.84 -12.63 -19.77
N CYS A 25 -3.51 -11.52 -20.07
CA CYS A 25 -3.01 -10.19 -19.76
C CYS A 25 -2.85 -9.96 -18.24
N THR A 26 -3.80 -10.42 -17.43
CA THR A 26 -3.73 -10.36 -15.96
C THR A 26 -2.55 -11.16 -15.44
N ALA A 27 -2.33 -12.38 -15.92
CA ALA A 27 -1.21 -13.23 -15.51
C ALA A 27 0.16 -12.59 -15.86
N PHE A 28 0.30 -12.00 -17.05
CA PHE A 28 1.50 -11.24 -17.41
C PHE A 28 1.70 -10.01 -16.52
N ASN A 29 0.63 -9.26 -16.26
CA ASN A 29 0.69 -8.10 -15.39
C ASN A 29 1.07 -8.47 -13.95
N GLU A 30 0.56 -9.58 -13.42
CA GLU A 30 0.94 -10.14 -12.11
C GLU A 30 2.40 -10.62 -12.09
N GLY A 31 2.87 -11.26 -13.17
CA GLY A 31 4.28 -11.61 -13.34
C GLY A 31 5.19 -10.38 -13.31
N ILE A 32 4.83 -9.33 -14.05
CA ILE A 32 5.57 -8.06 -14.04
C ILE A 32 5.49 -7.39 -12.66
N ALA A 33 4.31 -7.38 -12.02
CA ALA A 33 4.12 -6.76 -10.72
C ALA A 33 4.83 -7.52 -9.58
N SER A 34 4.95 -8.84 -9.65
CA SER A 34 5.65 -9.65 -8.65
C SER A 34 7.18 -9.52 -8.74
N LEU A 35 7.71 -9.38 -9.96
CA LEU A 35 9.14 -9.10 -10.20
C LEU A 35 9.53 -7.67 -9.79
N ILE A 36 8.55 -6.77 -9.74
CA ILE A 36 8.76 -5.36 -9.49
C ILE A 36 8.12 -4.99 -8.15
N ASP A 37 8.93 -4.98 -7.07
CA ASP A 37 8.56 -4.53 -5.72
C ASP A 37 8.20 -3.02 -5.62
N LYS A 38 7.65 -2.43 -6.70
CA LYS A 38 7.29 -1.01 -6.80
C LYS A 38 6.17 -0.63 -5.85
N ARG A 39 5.27 -1.55 -5.46
CA ARG A 39 4.15 -1.21 -4.57
C ARG A 39 4.65 -0.82 -3.17
N GLY A 40 5.46 -1.65 -2.54
CA GLY A 40 6.10 -1.34 -1.26
C GLY A 40 6.99 -0.11 -1.36
N LYS A 41 7.83 -0.02 -2.40
CA LYS A 41 8.71 1.16 -2.59
C LYS A 41 7.95 2.46 -2.80
N ASN A 42 6.88 2.46 -3.58
CA ASN A 42 6.05 3.65 -3.81
C ASN A 42 5.33 4.09 -2.53
N LEU A 43 4.88 3.13 -1.72
CA LEU A 43 4.28 3.44 -0.42
C LEU A 43 5.30 4.09 0.51
N VAL A 44 6.48 3.49 0.65
CA VAL A 44 7.57 4.01 1.50
C VAL A 44 7.97 5.41 1.04
N GLU A 45 8.18 5.59 -0.25
CA GLU A 45 8.53 6.90 -0.82
C GLU A 45 7.40 7.91 -0.66
N GLY A 46 6.14 7.48 -0.80
CA GLY A 46 4.97 8.28 -0.50
C GLY A 46 4.95 8.78 0.94
N ILE A 47 5.19 7.89 1.89
CA ILE A 47 5.19 8.20 3.33
C ILE A 47 6.38 9.08 3.70
N LYS A 48 7.58 8.82 3.17
CA LYS A 48 8.76 9.68 3.34
C LYS A 48 8.46 11.11 2.90
N ASN A 49 7.87 11.29 1.72
CA ASN A 49 7.50 12.61 1.22
C ASN A 49 6.34 13.23 2.02
N LEU A 50 5.35 12.43 2.43
CA LEU A 50 4.21 12.90 3.24
C LEU A 50 4.64 13.40 4.61
N LEU A 51 5.62 12.74 5.23
CA LEU A 51 6.11 13.03 6.58
C LEU A 51 7.38 13.90 6.58
N ASN A 52 7.79 14.44 5.42
CA ASN A 52 8.99 15.25 5.25
C ASN A 52 10.27 14.58 5.78
N ASP A 53 10.43 13.28 5.49
CA ASP A 53 11.54 12.44 5.93
C ASP A 53 12.22 11.73 4.73
N PRO A 54 12.90 12.48 3.85
CA PRO A 54 13.51 11.92 2.63
C PRO A 54 14.67 10.96 2.92
N LYS A 55 15.34 11.11 4.06
CA LYS A 55 16.46 10.26 4.51
C LYS A 55 16.00 8.98 5.23
N PHE A 56 14.72 8.89 5.61
CA PHE A 56 14.15 7.76 6.34
C PHE A 56 14.84 7.55 7.70
N THR A 57 15.00 8.63 8.45
CA THR A 57 15.66 8.65 9.77
C THR A 57 14.81 9.36 10.82
N GLY A 58 13.69 9.97 10.42
CA GLY A 58 12.78 10.72 11.27
C GLY A 58 11.43 10.03 11.43
N LEU A 59 10.34 10.79 11.25
CA LEU A 59 8.98 10.33 11.50
C LEU A 59 8.56 9.12 10.66
N ALA A 60 8.94 9.09 9.37
CA ALA A 60 8.57 7.96 8.52
C ALA A 60 9.25 6.69 9.01
N GLN A 61 10.52 6.78 9.40
CA GLN A 61 11.22 5.65 9.97
C GLN A 61 10.61 5.19 11.30
N GLN A 62 10.29 6.12 12.21
CA GLN A 62 9.66 5.80 13.49
C GLN A 62 8.32 5.11 13.29
N LEU A 63 7.53 5.59 12.32
CA LEU A 63 6.26 5.00 11.93
C LEU A 63 6.44 3.55 11.44
N TYR A 64 7.42 3.29 10.57
CA TYR A 64 7.67 1.93 10.06
C TYR A 64 8.21 0.97 11.13
N ASN A 65 8.93 1.49 12.11
CA ASN A 65 9.42 0.73 13.27
C ASN A 65 8.38 0.57 14.38
N HIS A 66 7.25 1.26 14.30
CA HIS A 66 6.19 1.17 15.29
C HIS A 66 5.55 -0.23 15.31
N GLY A 67 5.20 -0.75 16.48
CA GLY A 67 4.70 -2.13 16.64
C GLY A 67 3.48 -2.48 15.78
N LEU A 68 2.59 -1.52 15.53
CA LEU A 68 1.42 -1.70 14.65
C LEU A 68 1.78 -1.85 13.16
N ILE A 69 2.93 -1.32 12.73
CA ILE A 69 3.39 -1.32 11.34
C ILE A 69 4.51 -2.34 11.12
N GLY A 70 5.43 -2.47 12.07
CA GLY A 70 6.50 -3.48 12.01
C GLY A 70 5.95 -4.90 11.90
N GLY A 71 4.82 -5.18 12.56
CA GLY A 71 4.14 -6.48 12.53
C GLY A 71 3.57 -6.89 11.16
N ILE A 72 3.40 -5.95 10.21
CA ILE A 72 2.91 -6.25 8.85
C ILE A 72 4.04 -6.35 7.81
N SER A 73 5.30 -6.21 8.22
CA SER A 73 6.46 -6.35 7.32
C SER A 73 6.81 -7.84 7.08
N GLN A 74 6.98 -8.22 5.81
CA GLN A 74 7.29 -9.61 5.45
C GLN A 74 8.75 -9.93 5.75
N TYR A 75 8.99 -11.11 6.32
CA TYR A 75 10.33 -11.58 6.70
C TYR A 75 11.05 -10.73 7.76
N ALA A 76 10.32 -9.92 8.53
CA ALA A 76 10.88 -9.16 9.65
C ALA A 76 11.56 -10.07 10.70
N SER A 77 11.00 -11.26 10.91
CA SER A 77 11.46 -12.24 11.90
C SER A 77 12.50 -13.23 11.36
N ASP A 78 12.86 -13.17 10.08
CA ASP A 78 13.76 -14.14 9.42
C ASP A 78 15.08 -13.44 9.02
N PRO A 79 16.16 -13.58 9.81
CA PRO A 79 17.45 -12.94 9.54
C PRO A 79 18.10 -13.41 8.24
N ALA A 80 17.70 -14.57 7.70
CA ALA A 80 18.25 -15.12 6.46
C ALA A 80 17.58 -14.52 5.21
N LYS A 81 16.50 -13.75 5.36
CA LYS A 81 15.75 -13.16 4.25
C LYS A 81 15.75 -11.64 4.34
N ARG A 82 15.77 -10.99 3.17
CA ARG A 82 15.62 -9.53 3.10
C ARG A 82 14.22 -9.15 3.55
N THR A 83 14.11 -8.36 4.63
CA THR A 83 12.84 -7.78 5.08
C THR A 83 12.19 -7.00 3.94
N ARG A 84 10.94 -7.35 3.65
CA ARG A 84 10.11 -6.64 2.66
C ARG A 84 9.15 -5.73 3.40
N LEU A 85 9.26 -4.44 3.11
CA LEU A 85 8.37 -3.43 3.66
C LEU A 85 6.92 -3.70 3.20
N PRO A 86 5.91 -3.35 4.01
CA PRO A 86 4.50 -3.54 3.67
C PRO A 86 4.15 -2.96 2.29
N SER A 87 3.39 -3.71 1.49
CA SER A 87 2.91 -3.26 0.19
C SER A 87 1.68 -2.34 0.26
N TYR A 88 1.07 -2.24 1.44
CA TYR A 88 -0.08 -1.40 1.75
C TYR A 88 -0.10 -1.07 3.25
N MET A 89 -0.63 0.10 3.61
CA MET A 89 -0.85 0.55 4.99
C MET A 89 -2.24 1.19 5.06
N SER A 90 -3.09 0.75 5.99
CA SER A 90 -4.40 1.37 6.20
C SER A 90 -4.25 2.74 6.89
N GLY A 91 -5.20 3.64 6.61
CA GLY A 91 -5.24 4.95 7.28
C GLY A 91 -5.45 4.85 8.79
N GLU A 92 -6.16 3.82 9.25
CA GLU A 92 -6.31 3.50 10.68
C GLU A 92 -4.97 3.14 11.33
N SER A 93 -4.22 2.17 10.80
CA SER A 93 -2.93 1.77 11.37
C SER A 93 -1.90 2.91 11.32
N PHE A 94 -1.92 3.69 10.23
CA PHE A 94 -1.12 4.90 10.10
C PHE A 94 -1.45 5.93 11.18
N SER A 95 -2.74 6.29 11.33
CA SER A 95 -3.18 7.33 12.25
C SER A 95 -2.92 6.94 13.70
N LEU A 96 -3.21 5.70 14.10
CA LEU A 96 -2.93 5.20 15.45
C LEU A 96 -1.44 5.24 15.78
N ALA A 97 -0.59 4.75 14.87
CA ALA A 97 0.86 4.75 15.09
C ALA A 97 1.43 6.18 15.12
N LEU A 98 0.98 7.06 14.23
CA LEU A 98 1.41 8.45 14.22
C LEU A 98 0.97 9.20 15.48
N LEU A 99 -0.26 8.96 15.97
CA LEU A 99 -0.73 9.56 17.22
C LEU A 99 0.09 9.13 18.42
N ASP A 100 0.43 7.84 18.51
CA ASP A 100 1.26 7.32 19.60
C ASP A 100 2.64 7.98 19.59
N ILE A 101 3.28 8.08 18.42
CA ILE A 101 4.58 8.74 18.26
C ILE A 101 4.52 10.23 18.59
N LEU A 102 3.51 10.95 18.09
CA LEU A 102 3.37 12.39 18.31
C LEU A 102 3.04 12.72 19.76
N SER A 103 2.16 11.94 20.39
CA SER A 103 1.82 12.10 21.81
C SER A 103 3.04 11.85 22.68
N ALA A 104 3.79 10.78 22.38
CA ALA A 104 5.02 10.47 23.09
C ALA A 104 6.09 11.52 22.91
N ARG A 105 6.31 12.00 21.67
CA ARG A 105 7.17 13.15 21.42
C ARG A 105 6.74 14.34 22.26
N GLY A 106 5.45 14.66 22.35
CA GLY A 106 4.95 15.75 23.19
C GLY A 106 5.30 15.62 24.67
N ILE A 107 5.01 14.46 25.25
CA ILE A 107 5.25 14.16 26.67
C ILE A 107 6.75 14.23 26.99
N ILE A 108 7.57 13.59 26.16
CA ILE A 108 9.02 13.55 26.31
C ILE A 108 9.62 14.94 26.07
N ALA A 109 9.06 15.67 25.10
CA ALA A 109 9.52 17.00 24.73
C ALA A 109 9.11 18.11 25.69
N GLY A 110 8.18 17.88 26.61
CA GLY A 110 7.69 18.93 27.51
C GLY A 110 8.81 19.72 28.19
N LYS A 111 9.74 19.02 28.87
CA LYS A 111 10.89 19.65 29.55
C LYS A 111 12.19 19.60 28.73
N TYR A 112 12.40 18.55 27.95
CA TYR A 112 13.67 18.27 27.28
C TYR A 112 13.60 18.35 25.76
N GLY A 113 12.47 18.79 25.21
CA GLY A 113 12.21 18.78 23.78
C GLY A 113 13.18 19.60 22.95
N ASP A 114 13.57 20.77 23.45
CA ASP A 114 14.52 21.62 22.74
C ASP A 114 15.91 20.99 22.71
N LEU A 115 16.30 20.30 23.79
CA LEU A 115 17.56 19.55 23.85
C LEU A 115 17.53 18.34 22.90
N LEU A 116 16.43 17.59 22.88
CA LEU A 116 16.25 16.47 21.96
C LEU A 116 16.25 16.95 20.51
N ALA A 117 15.51 18.00 20.18
CA ALA A 117 15.46 18.58 18.84
C ALA A 117 16.84 19.11 18.40
N ASN A 118 17.59 19.74 19.30
CA ASN A 118 18.96 20.18 19.02
C ASN A 118 19.91 18.99 18.78
N ALA A 119 19.74 17.88 19.50
CA ALA A 119 20.51 16.66 19.27
C ALA A 119 20.16 16.01 17.92
N GLU A 120 18.86 15.91 17.59
CA GLU A 120 18.39 15.42 16.29
C GLU A 120 18.93 16.29 15.13
N ALA A 121 18.93 17.61 15.28
CA ALA A 121 19.48 18.54 14.29
C ALA A 121 21.01 18.43 14.15
N ALA A 122 21.72 18.17 15.25
CA ALA A 122 23.17 17.94 15.21
C ALA A 122 23.52 16.62 14.51
N ASP A 123 22.70 15.58 14.66
CA ASP A 123 22.83 14.35 13.86
C ASP A 123 22.67 14.64 12.37
N ASP A 124 21.63 15.41 11.99
CA ASP A 124 21.37 15.75 10.59
C ASP A 124 22.53 16.55 9.96
N ALA A 125 23.05 17.55 10.68
CA ALA A 125 24.20 18.32 10.23
C ALA A 125 25.47 17.45 10.07
N TYR A 126 25.67 16.46 10.94
CA TYR A 126 26.78 15.53 10.83
C TYR A 126 26.66 14.62 9.60
N GLU A 127 25.46 14.09 9.34
CA GLU A 127 25.21 13.28 8.14
C GLU A 127 25.37 14.09 6.84
N GLU A 128 24.90 15.34 6.82
CA GLU A 128 25.09 16.23 5.66
C GLU A 128 26.57 16.55 5.41
N ALA A 129 27.35 16.77 6.47
CA ALA A 129 28.78 16.99 6.35
C ALA A 129 29.48 15.73 5.79
N LEU A 130 29.08 14.53 6.22
CA LEU A 130 29.63 13.27 5.69
C LEU A 130 29.32 13.09 4.20
N GLU A 131 28.09 13.37 3.79
CA GLU A 131 27.67 13.31 2.37
C GLU A 131 28.47 14.32 1.52
N ALA A 132 28.63 15.55 2.00
CA ALA A 132 29.42 16.58 1.33
C ALA A 132 30.90 16.18 1.21
N ALA A 133 31.49 15.64 2.28
CA ALA A 133 32.87 15.15 2.25
C ALA A 133 33.06 13.94 1.32
N ALA A 134 32.06 13.06 1.21
CA ALA A 134 32.08 11.97 0.24
C ALA A 134 32.03 12.47 -1.22
N ALA A 135 31.29 13.56 -1.47
CA ALA A 135 31.22 14.19 -2.79
C ALA A 135 32.50 14.96 -3.16
N ALA A 136 33.23 15.50 -2.18
CA ALA A 136 34.47 16.25 -2.38
C ALA A 136 35.62 15.77 -1.46
N PRO A 137 36.21 14.57 -1.70
CA PRO A 137 37.15 13.93 -0.75
C PRO A 137 38.48 14.67 -0.51
N ARG A 138 38.82 15.63 -1.36
CA ARG A 138 40.07 16.41 -1.29
C ARG A 138 39.88 17.83 -0.76
N ASP A 139 38.65 18.22 -0.43
CA ASP A 139 38.36 19.56 0.09
C ASP A 139 38.62 19.61 1.61
N PRO A 140 39.62 20.38 2.09
CA PRO A 140 39.87 20.53 3.52
C PRO A 140 38.71 21.20 4.27
N GLN A 141 37.86 21.99 3.59
CA GLN A 141 36.68 22.61 4.21
C GLN A 141 35.63 21.55 4.55
N CYS A 142 35.41 20.56 3.69
CA CYS A 142 34.50 19.45 3.97
C CYS A 142 34.98 18.61 5.15
N ALA A 143 36.28 18.32 5.23
CA ALA A 143 36.85 17.60 6.38
C ALA A 143 36.70 18.37 7.70
N ALA A 144 36.93 19.68 7.69
CA ALA A 144 36.71 20.53 8.86
C ALA A 144 35.23 20.60 9.27
N ALA A 145 34.32 20.68 8.30
CA ALA A 145 32.88 20.68 8.54
C ALA A 145 32.41 19.37 9.20
N VAL A 146 32.91 18.21 8.75
CA VAL A 146 32.64 16.91 9.39
C VAL A 146 33.10 16.90 10.85
N ALA A 147 34.32 17.36 11.12
CA ALA A 147 34.84 17.40 12.49
C ALA A 147 34.00 18.32 13.39
N GLN A 148 33.64 19.51 12.91
CA GLN A 148 32.80 20.46 13.65
C GLN A 148 31.40 19.89 13.94
N ALA A 149 30.76 19.27 12.94
CA ALA A 149 29.43 18.69 13.09
C ALA A 149 29.45 17.48 14.03
N LYS A 150 30.50 16.65 13.97
CA LYS A 150 30.72 15.55 14.91
C LYS A 150 30.86 16.07 16.35
N ASP A 151 31.68 17.08 16.56
CA ASP A 151 31.87 17.67 17.90
C ASP A 151 30.59 18.30 18.44
N ALA A 152 29.74 18.87 17.57
CA ALA A 152 28.43 19.39 17.96
C ALA A 152 27.48 18.27 18.39
N ARG A 153 27.39 17.20 17.59
CA ARG A 153 26.61 15.99 17.88
C ARG A 153 27.01 15.34 19.21
N ASP A 154 28.31 15.15 19.41
CA ASP A 154 28.85 14.54 20.64
C ASP A 154 28.53 15.42 21.86
N ARG A 155 28.65 16.76 21.73
CA ARG A 155 28.31 17.71 22.80
C ARG A 155 26.85 17.70 23.20
N THR A 156 25.93 17.67 22.24
CA THR A 156 24.48 17.61 22.53
C THR A 156 24.10 16.31 23.23
N ARG A 157 24.72 15.19 22.85
CA ARG A 157 24.53 13.89 23.51
C ARG A 157 25.02 13.92 24.96
N VAL A 158 26.25 14.37 25.19
CA VAL A 158 26.83 14.48 26.53
C VAL A 158 26.00 15.38 27.44
N ALA A 159 25.42 16.46 26.91
CA ALA A 159 24.53 17.35 27.68
C ALA A 159 23.25 16.63 28.16
N LEU A 160 22.62 15.81 27.30
CA LEU A 160 21.45 15.01 27.68
C LEU A 160 21.82 13.94 28.72
N GLU A 161 22.93 13.23 28.52
CA GLU A 161 23.42 12.21 29.46
C GLU A 161 23.73 12.81 30.85
N ALA A 162 24.34 14.00 30.90
CA ALA A 162 24.62 14.68 32.16
C ALA A 162 23.34 15.10 32.91
N ILE A 163 22.27 15.46 32.19
CA ILE A 163 20.97 15.76 32.79
C ILE A 163 20.31 14.48 33.31
N ALA A 164 20.38 13.39 32.52
CA ALA A 164 19.85 12.10 32.92
C ALA A 164 20.50 11.58 34.21
N GLU A 165 21.82 11.70 34.34
CA GLU A 165 22.54 11.26 35.54
C GLU A 165 22.16 12.08 36.79
N LYS A 166 21.95 13.40 36.61
CA LYS A 166 21.46 14.27 37.68
C LYS A 166 20.03 13.90 38.11
N ALA A 167 19.14 13.67 37.15
CA ALA A 167 17.75 13.29 37.42
C ALA A 167 17.67 11.93 38.12
N LYS A 168 18.49 10.96 37.68
CA LYS A 168 18.62 9.65 38.33
C LYS A 168 19.11 9.76 39.77
N THR A 169 20.15 10.57 40.01
CA THR A 169 20.66 10.80 41.37
C THR A 169 19.59 11.42 42.27
N ALA A 170 18.82 12.39 41.76
CA ALA A 170 17.73 13.01 42.50
C ALA A 170 16.60 12.00 42.81
N TYR A 171 16.28 11.13 41.85
CA TYR A 171 15.29 10.06 42.04
C TYR A 171 15.73 9.08 43.13
N ASP A 172 16.98 8.61 43.08
CA ASP A 172 17.53 7.70 44.10
C ASP A 172 17.47 8.33 45.50
N GLN A 173 17.74 9.62 45.64
CA GLN A 173 17.62 10.36 46.90
C GLN A 173 16.16 10.46 47.38
N ALA A 174 15.22 10.76 46.48
CA ALA A 174 13.81 10.83 46.80
C ALA A 174 13.23 9.48 47.25
N VAL A 175 13.63 8.39 46.59
CA VAL A 175 13.26 7.01 46.98
C VAL A 175 13.75 6.69 48.39
N GLN A 176 14.97 7.09 48.76
CA GLN A 176 15.48 6.88 50.12
C GLN A 176 14.71 7.71 51.15
N ALA A 177 14.37 8.96 50.83
CA ALA A 177 13.59 9.82 51.72
C ALA A 177 12.17 9.28 51.95
N ALA A 178 11.47 8.85 50.89
CA ALA A 178 10.14 8.26 50.99
C ALA A 178 10.14 6.93 51.75
N LYS A 179 11.16 6.08 51.56
CA LYS A 179 11.34 4.85 52.35
C LYS A 179 11.57 5.11 53.84
N ALA A 180 12.25 6.20 54.19
CA ALA A 180 12.52 6.57 55.57
C ALA A 180 11.26 7.09 56.30
N ALA A 181 10.28 7.63 55.56
CA ALA A 181 9.02 8.13 56.11
C ALA A 181 7.82 7.77 55.20
N PRO A 182 7.36 6.50 55.21
CA PRO A 182 6.31 6.02 54.28
C PRO A 182 4.95 6.68 54.46
N ASP A 183 4.66 7.18 55.67
CA ASP A 183 3.40 7.85 56.00
C ASP A 183 3.38 9.33 55.58
N ASP A 184 4.53 9.88 55.16
CA ASP A 184 4.63 11.26 54.68
C ASP A 184 4.19 11.37 53.21
N THR A 185 2.91 11.66 53.03
CA THR A 185 2.30 11.86 51.71
C THR A 185 2.98 12.93 50.85
N ALA A 186 3.68 13.91 51.43
CA ALA A 186 4.41 14.92 50.66
C ALA A 186 5.70 14.35 50.07
N LEU A 187 6.41 13.51 50.82
CA LEU A 187 7.61 12.81 50.34
C LEU A 187 7.28 11.78 49.24
N VAL A 188 6.18 11.05 49.40
CA VAL A 188 5.70 10.11 48.36
C VAL A 188 5.32 10.85 47.07
N LYS A 189 4.68 12.02 47.18
CA LYS A 189 4.36 12.86 46.01
C LYS A 189 5.63 13.41 45.34
N ALA A 190 6.58 13.91 46.13
CA ALA A 190 7.85 14.41 45.60
C ALA A 190 8.65 13.29 44.90
N GLU A 191 8.63 12.06 45.42
CA GLU A 191 9.23 10.90 44.75
C GLU A 191 8.61 10.65 43.38
N ALA A 192 7.27 10.69 43.27
CA ALA A 192 6.58 10.50 42.00
C ALA A 192 6.95 11.60 40.98
N GLU A 193 6.99 12.86 41.39
CA GLU A 193 7.38 13.98 40.52
C GLU A 193 8.81 13.82 39.99
N VAL A 194 9.77 13.46 40.85
CA VAL A 194 11.17 13.24 40.46
C VAL A 194 11.33 11.98 39.60
N ARG A 195 10.53 10.94 39.84
CA ARG A 195 10.45 9.75 38.97
C ARG A 195 10.06 10.12 37.55
N HIS A 196 8.99 10.89 37.37
CA HIS A 196 8.55 11.34 36.05
C HIS A 196 9.62 12.15 35.33
N GLU A 197 10.37 12.97 36.06
CA GLU A 197 11.49 13.72 35.49
C GLU A 197 12.61 12.80 34.99
N ALA A 198 13.04 11.83 35.81
CA ALA A 198 14.07 10.85 35.46
C ALA A 198 13.65 9.96 34.28
N ASP A 199 12.38 9.54 34.25
CA ASP A 199 11.85 8.71 33.18
C ASP A 199 11.70 9.51 31.87
N SER A 200 11.31 10.79 31.94
CA SER A 200 11.18 11.66 30.77
C SER A 200 12.51 11.88 30.05
N ILE A 201 13.59 12.19 30.78
CA ILE A 201 14.93 12.33 30.17
C ILE A 201 15.48 11.00 29.68
N SER A 202 15.21 9.90 30.39
CA SER A 202 15.56 8.54 29.95
C SER A 202 14.86 8.18 28.64
N ALA A 203 13.57 8.51 28.50
CA ALA A 203 12.82 8.31 27.27
C ALA A 203 13.35 9.18 26.12
N ALA A 204 13.75 10.44 26.39
CA ALA A 204 14.38 11.30 25.39
C ALA A 204 15.69 10.71 24.84
N LEU A 205 16.55 10.19 25.72
CA LEU A 205 17.78 9.49 25.32
C LEU A 205 17.48 8.26 24.47
N LYS A 206 16.49 7.45 24.87
CA LYS A 206 16.05 6.28 24.08
C LYS A 206 15.51 6.67 22.70
N MET A 207 14.78 7.78 22.58
CA MET A 207 14.36 8.29 21.27
C MET A 207 15.55 8.64 20.38
N LEU A 208 16.57 9.28 20.96
CA LEU A 208 17.81 9.63 20.25
C LEU A 208 18.60 8.36 19.85
N ASP A 209 18.73 7.39 20.74
CA ASP A 209 19.40 6.12 20.43
C ASP A 209 18.66 5.32 19.36
N ALA A 210 17.32 5.30 19.39
CA ALA A 210 16.51 4.70 18.34
C ALA A 210 16.76 5.37 16.97
N ARG A 211 16.91 6.70 16.95
CA ARG A 211 17.29 7.46 15.74
C ARG A 211 18.70 7.11 15.28
N HIS A 212 19.68 6.99 16.17
CA HIS A 212 21.05 6.60 15.80
C HIS A 212 21.08 5.21 15.16
N ALA A 213 20.34 4.26 15.74
CA ALA A 213 20.17 2.92 15.15
C ALA A 213 19.46 2.98 13.80
N ALA A 214 18.49 3.88 13.62
CA ALA A 214 17.82 4.13 12.34
C ALA A 214 18.79 4.65 11.27
N ILE A 215 19.61 5.65 11.60
CA ILE A 215 20.63 6.22 10.70
C ILE A 215 21.64 5.13 10.30
N ALA A 216 22.10 4.31 11.26
CA ALA A 216 23.00 3.21 10.99
C ALA A 216 22.34 2.16 10.07
N SER A 217 21.07 1.82 10.32
CA SER A 217 20.30 0.90 9.48
C SER A 217 20.10 1.42 8.05
N ALA A 218 19.88 2.73 7.88
CA ALA A 218 19.74 3.35 6.57
C ALA A 218 21.02 3.22 5.71
N LYS A 219 22.20 3.27 6.36
CA LYS A 219 23.50 3.02 5.70
C LYS A 219 23.72 1.54 5.38
N ASN A 220 23.24 0.65 6.25
CA ASN A 220 23.40 -0.81 6.13
C ASN A 220 22.05 -1.55 6.12
N PRO A 221 21.24 -1.45 5.05
CA PRO A 221 19.88 -2.01 5.02
C PRO A 221 19.80 -3.55 5.01
N LYS A 222 20.94 -4.24 4.98
CA LYS A 222 21.03 -5.71 5.13
C LYS A 222 21.18 -6.15 6.58
N GLU A 223 21.51 -5.22 7.47
CA GLU A 223 21.81 -5.49 8.87
C GLU A 223 20.53 -5.36 9.69
N VAL A 224 19.74 -6.44 9.68
CA VAL A 224 18.41 -6.52 10.30
C VAL A 224 18.47 -6.21 11.80
N GLU A 225 19.59 -6.54 12.47
CA GLU A 225 19.82 -6.26 13.89
C GLU A 225 19.71 -4.77 14.21
N LEU A 226 20.25 -3.88 13.38
CA LEU A 226 20.16 -2.43 13.59
C LEU A 226 18.72 -1.92 13.52
N LEU A 227 17.91 -2.49 12.63
CA LEU A 227 16.51 -2.13 12.49
C LEU A 227 15.68 -2.61 13.69
N LEU A 228 15.95 -3.82 14.16
CA LEU A 228 15.33 -4.40 15.35
C LEU A 228 15.70 -3.61 16.61
N THR A 229 16.96 -3.21 16.77
CA THR A 229 17.40 -2.36 17.88
C THR A 229 16.69 -1.02 17.84
N ALA A 230 16.63 -0.35 16.68
CA ALA A 230 15.88 0.91 16.53
C ALA A 230 14.40 0.76 16.95
N GLY A 231 13.74 -0.34 16.55
CA GLY A 231 12.36 -0.62 16.92
C GLY A 231 12.17 -0.93 18.40
N ALA A 232 13.07 -1.73 18.99
CA ALA A 232 13.03 -2.08 20.41
C ALA A 232 13.24 -0.85 21.31
N THR A 233 14.25 -0.03 21.02
CA THR A 233 14.53 1.19 21.77
C THR A 233 13.40 2.22 21.62
N LEU A 234 12.83 2.36 20.43
CA LEU A 234 11.66 3.21 20.21
C LEU A 234 10.46 2.72 21.05
N LYS A 235 10.20 1.41 21.06
CA LYS A 235 9.11 0.82 21.85
C LYS A 235 9.25 1.13 23.34
N GLU A 236 10.46 1.08 23.88
CA GLU A 236 10.71 1.44 25.29
C GLU A 236 10.43 2.93 25.56
N ALA A 237 10.84 3.83 24.65
CA ALA A 237 10.53 5.26 24.77
C ALA A 237 9.01 5.53 24.73
N LEU A 238 8.29 4.86 23.84
CA LEU A 238 6.83 5.00 23.71
C LEU A 238 6.07 4.41 24.91
N ALA A 239 6.60 3.37 25.56
CA ALA A 239 5.97 2.78 26.74
C ALA A 239 5.84 3.80 27.88
N PHE A 240 6.91 4.54 28.18
CA PHE A 240 6.88 5.61 29.19
C PHE A 240 5.79 6.65 28.90
N ALA A 241 5.71 7.11 27.65
CA ALA A 241 4.72 8.11 27.27
C ALA A 241 3.28 7.62 27.46
N ARG A 242 3.00 6.34 27.18
CA ARG A 242 1.69 5.74 27.41
C ARG A 242 1.36 5.68 28.89
N ASP A 243 2.32 5.28 29.72
CA ASP A 243 2.16 5.24 31.18
C ASP A 243 1.88 6.64 31.74
N PHE A 244 2.64 7.64 31.30
CA PHE A 244 2.44 9.04 31.68
C PHE A 244 1.08 9.58 31.20
N ALA A 245 0.66 9.25 29.97
CA ALA A 245 -0.63 9.70 29.42
C ALA A 245 -1.84 9.10 30.16
N MET A 246 -1.70 7.90 30.73
CA MET A 246 -2.74 7.30 31.59
C MET A 246 -2.91 8.06 32.91
N GLU A 247 -1.83 8.65 33.43
CA GLU A 247 -1.84 9.42 34.68
C GLU A 247 -2.25 10.88 34.45
N TYR A 248 -1.81 11.49 33.34
CA TYR A 248 -2.06 12.90 32.98
C TYR A 248 -2.64 13.02 31.56
N PRO A 249 -3.95 12.79 31.37
CA PRO A 249 -4.57 12.79 30.05
C PRO A 249 -4.71 14.20 29.47
N ASP A 250 -3.79 14.56 28.57
CA ASP A 250 -3.90 15.71 27.66
C ASP A 250 -3.53 15.32 26.21
N PRO A 251 -4.39 14.56 25.50
CA PRO A 251 -4.02 13.97 24.22
C PRO A 251 -3.65 15.00 23.16
N LEU A 252 -4.51 16.03 22.96
CA LEU A 252 -4.25 17.05 21.96
C LEU A 252 -3.14 18.03 22.36
N GLY A 253 -3.00 18.36 23.66
CA GLY A 253 -1.90 19.22 24.11
C GLY A 253 -0.55 18.54 23.90
N ASN A 254 -0.44 17.25 24.27
CA ASN A 254 0.75 16.45 24.02
C ASN A 254 1.05 16.36 22.52
N ILE A 255 0.06 16.03 21.68
CA ILE A 255 0.25 15.99 20.22
C ILE A 255 0.70 17.36 19.68
N GLN A 256 0.06 18.45 20.09
CA GLN A 256 0.41 19.80 19.67
C GLN A 256 1.87 20.13 20.03
N GLU A 257 2.30 19.74 21.23
CA GLU A 257 3.64 19.97 21.73
C GLU A 257 4.69 19.12 20.99
N GLY A 258 4.34 17.90 20.61
CA GLY A 258 5.15 17.06 19.73
C GLY A 258 5.27 17.64 18.31
N LEU A 259 4.17 18.16 17.76
CA LEU A 259 4.14 18.77 16.42
C LEU A 259 5.00 20.02 16.32
N LYS A 260 5.00 20.89 17.33
CA LYS A 260 5.81 22.13 17.33
C LYS A 260 7.31 21.89 17.16
N ARG A 261 7.80 20.71 17.52
CA ARG A 261 9.23 20.34 17.46
C ARG A 261 9.59 19.43 16.30
N LEU A 262 8.64 19.13 15.42
CA LEU A 262 8.99 18.54 14.14
C LEU A 262 9.81 19.54 13.31
N PRO A 263 10.68 19.03 12.41
CA PRO A 263 11.35 19.87 11.43
C PRO A 263 10.36 20.74 10.66
N GLU A 264 10.79 21.95 10.32
CA GLU A 264 9.95 22.87 9.53
C GLU A 264 9.59 22.25 8.18
N GLY A 265 8.34 22.45 7.76
CA GLY A 265 7.84 21.94 6.49
C GLY A 265 6.32 21.74 6.46
N HIS A 266 5.83 21.36 5.28
CA HIS A 266 4.40 21.25 5.02
C HIS A 266 3.67 20.25 5.94
N THR A 267 4.34 19.17 6.33
CA THR A 267 3.79 18.17 7.27
C THR A 267 3.45 18.82 8.61
N LYS A 268 4.41 19.54 9.21
CA LYS A 268 4.23 20.22 10.50
C LYS A 268 3.06 21.21 10.44
N GLU A 269 3.06 22.08 9.43
CA GLU A 269 2.01 23.08 9.22
C GLU A 269 0.63 22.43 9.06
N THR A 270 0.53 21.40 8.21
CA THR A 270 -0.73 20.71 7.94
C THR A 270 -1.28 20.04 9.20
N LEU A 271 -0.42 19.34 9.95
CA LEU A 271 -0.83 18.65 11.16
C LEU A 271 -1.25 19.64 12.26
N LEU A 272 -0.55 20.77 12.41
CA LEU A 272 -0.97 21.84 13.33
C LEU A 272 -2.33 22.42 12.94
N VAL A 273 -2.58 22.65 11.65
CA VAL A 273 -3.90 23.09 11.17
C VAL A 273 -4.99 22.06 11.49
N LEU A 274 -4.71 20.76 11.37
CA LEU A 274 -5.67 19.70 11.74
C LEU A 274 -5.95 19.66 13.25
N VAL A 275 -4.95 19.91 14.09
CA VAL A 275 -5.13 20.04 15.56
C VAL A 275 -6.02 21.24 15.86
N ASP A 276 -5.69 22.42 15.30
CA ASP A 276 -6.45 23.65 15.52
C ASP A 276 -7.90 23.53 15.02
N LYS A 277 -8.09 22.88 13.87
CA LYS A 277 -9.43 22.55 13.35
C LYS A 277 -10.20 21.67 14.34
N THR A 278 -9.58 20.60 14.83
CA THR A 278 -10.23 19.67 15.75
C THR A 278 -10.62 20.36 17.06
N ARG A 279 -9.74 21.20 17.62
CA ARG A 279 -10.02 21.96 18.85
C ARG A 279 -11.16 22.96 18.68
N ARG A 280 -11.35 23.52 17.48
CA ARG A 280 -12.47 24.41 17.16
C ARG A 280 -13.79 23.66 16.96
N GLU A 281 -13.76 22.49 16.33
CA GLU A 281 -14.96 21.74 15.94
C GLU A 281 -15.49 20.80 17.03
N VAL A 282 -14.62 20.30 17.92
CA VAL A 282 -14.99 19.33 18.96
C VAL A 282 -14.70 19.91 20.34
N THR A 283 -15.76 20.24 21.07
CA THR A 283 -15.69 20.86 22.40
C THR A 283 -15.41 19.86 23.52
N ALA A 284 -15.88 18.61 23.38
CA ALA A 284 -15.68 17.55 24.36
C ALA A 284 -14.27 16.95 24.22
N ILE A 285 -13.45 17.09 25.26
CA ILE A 285 -12.04 16.62 25.29
C ILE A 285 -11.93 15.12 25.00
N GLU A 286 -12.88 14.33 25.51
CA GLU A 286 -12.95 12.88 25.29
C GLU A 286 -13.10 12.47 23.81
N HIS A 287 -13.73 13.31 22.98
CA HIS A 287 -13.92 13.06 21.55
C HIS A 287 -12.86 13.70 20.66
N GLN A 288 -12.04 14.61 21.21
CA GLN A 288 -11.04 15.36 20.45
C GLN A 288 -9.95 14.43 19.87
N ALA A 289 -9.48 13.45 20.64
CA ALA A 289 -8.46 12.51 20.18
C ALA A 289 -8.97 11.64 19.02
N GLU A 290 -10.19 11.15 19.11
CA GLU A 290 -10.82 10.33 18.07
C GLU A 290 -11.13 11.16 16.80
N ALA A 291 -11.64 12.38 16.97
CA ALA A 291 -11.87 13.29 15.85
C ALA A 291 -10.57 13.66 15.12
N PHE A 292 -9.50 13.92 15.88
CA PHE A 292 -8.19 14.17 15.29
C PHE A 292 -7.63 12.93 14.58
N ARG A 293 -7.80 11.72 15.14
CA ARG A 293 -7.47 10.45 14.47
C ARG A 293 -8.16 10.34 13.10
N ASN A 294 -9.47 10.59 13.06
CA ASN A 294 -10.25 10.53 11.83
C ASN A 294 -9.78 11.57 10.80
N ASN A 295 -9.41 12.77 11.26
CA ASN A 295 -8.83 13.81 10.40
C ASN A 295 -7.48 13.39 9.83
N LEU A 296 -6.60 12.76 10.62
CA LEU A 296 -5.33 12.21 10.16
C LEU A 296 -5.52 11.08 9.14
N GLU A 297 -6.46 10.18 9.40
CA GLU A 297 -6.78 9.07 8.51
C GLU A 297 -7.25 9.60 7.13
N ASN A 298 -8.15 10.59 7.12
CA ASN A 298 -8.63 11.22 5.89
C ASN A 298 -7.50 11.96 5.14
N TRP A 299 -6.65 12.68 5.86
CA TRP A 299 -5.48 13.35 5.29
C TRP A 299 -4.52 12.36 4.64
N PHE A 300 -4.22 11.25 5.33
CA PHE A 300 -3.38 10.17 4.80
C PHE A 300 -4.00 9.52 3.56
N ASN A 301 -5.28 9.14 3.61
CA ASN A 301 -5.95 8.50 2.47
C ASN A 301 -5.92 9.40 1.23
N THR A 302 -6.20 10.70 1.40
CA THR A 302 -6.13 11.70 0.32
C THR A 302 -4.71 11.81 -0.25
N ALA A 303 -3.70 11.85 0.62
CA ALA A 303 -2.31 11.88 0.18
C ALA A 303 -1.91 10.60 -0.57
N MET A 304 -2.34 9.44 -0.09
CA MET A 304 -2.02 8.15 -0.69
C MET A 304 -2.71 7.93 -2.04
N GLU A 305 -3.90 8.47 -2.26
CA GLU A 305 -4.52 8.51 -3.59
C GLU A 305 -3.65 9.28 -4.59
N ARG A 306 -3.09 10.42 -4.16
CA ARG A 306 -2.20 11.23 -4.99
C ARG A 306 -0.88 10.53 -5.30
N VAL A 307 -0.25 9.93 -4.29
CA VAL A 307 0.99 9.13 -4.46
C VAL A 307 0.74 7.93 -5.38
N GLY A 308 -0.37 7.22 -5.18
CA GLY A 308 -0.76 6.06 -5.98
C GLY A 308 -1.21 6.40 -7.40
N GLY A 309 -1.54 7.66 -7.70
CA GLY A 309 -2.05 8.09 -8.99
C GLY A 309 -1.08 7.88 -10.16
N TRP A 310 0.24 8.00 -9.94
CA TRP A 310 1.22 7.64 -10.96
C TRP A 310 1.24 6.13 -11.22
N TYR A 311 1.22 5.32 -10.16
CA TYR A 311 1.22 3.86 -10.27
C TYR A 311 -0.03 3.34 -10.99
N LYS A 312 -1.21 3.92 -10.71
CA LYS A 312 -2.45 3.59 -11.43
C LYS A 312 -2.32 3.87 -12.93
N ARG A 313 -1.79 5.04 -13.30
CA ARG A 313 -1.54 5.42 -14.71
C ARG A 313 -0.49 4.55 -15.38
N TRP A 314 0.58 4.21 -14.68
CA TRP A 314 1.62 3.31 -15.17
C TRP A 314 1.04 1.91 -15.42
N THR A 315 0.29 1.36 -14.46
CA THR A 315 -0.35 0.04 -14.57
C THR A 315 -1.33 0.01 -15.75
N GLN A 316 -2.13 1.07 -15.94
CA GLN A 316 -3.02 1.19 -17.10
C GLN A 316 -2.24 1.19 -18.44
N ARG A 317 -1.10 1.89 -18.52
CA ARG A 317 -0.24 1.86 -19.73
C ARG A 317 0.36 0.49 -19.97
N VAL A 318 0.82 -0.19 -18.92
CA VAL A 318 1.36 -1.56 -19.02
C VAL A 318 0.27 -2.51 -19.52
N LEU A 319 -0.94 -2.45 -18.95
CA LEU A 319 -2.08 -3.26 -19.40
C LEU A 319 -2.44 -2.98 -20.85
N LEU A 320 -2.44 -1.71 -21.28
CA LEU A 320 -2.71 -1.35 -22.67
C LEU A 320 -1.64 -1.93 -23.62
N CYS A 321 -0.36 -1.85 -23.25
CA CYS A 321 0.73 -2.44 -24.04
C CYS A 321 0.63 -3.97 -24.10
N LEU A 322 0.34 -4.63 -22.97
CA LEU A 322 0.14 -6.08 -22.92
C LEU A 322 -1.07 -6.52 -23.74
N ALA A 323 -2.21 -5.83 -23.59
CA ALA A 323 -3.40 -6.09 -24.38
C ALA A 323 -3.13 -5.93 -25.88
N THR A 324 -2.41 -4.86 -26.26
CA THR A 324 -1.97 -4.65 -27.65
C THR A 324 -1.12 -5.80 -28.15
N LEU A 325 -0.10 -6.20 -27.39
CA LEU A 325 0.79 -7.30 -27.75
C LEU A 325 0.02 -8.62 -27.90
N VAL A 326 -0.77 -8.98 -26.90
CA VAL A 326 -1.55 -10.22 -26.88
C VAL A 326 -2.53 -10.26 -28.05
N VAL A 327 -3.28 -9.18 -28.30
CA VAL A 327 -4.27 -9.12 -29.38
C VAL A 327 -3.60 -9.18 -30.76
N VAL A 328 -2.51 -8.45 -30.98
CA VAL A 328 -1.81 -8.44 -32.28
C VAL A 328 -1.12 -9.78 -32.55
N VAL A 329 -0.40 -10.34 -31.58
CA VAL A 329 0.29 -11.63 -31.73
C VAL A 329 -0.71 -12.77 -31.94
N SER A 330 -1.80 -12.78 -31.16
CA SER A 330 -2.86 -13.77 -31.33
C SER A 330 -3.78 -13.50 -32.51
N ASN A 331 -3.66 -12.37 -33.21
CA ASN A 331 -4.61 -11.93 -34.24
C ASN A 331 -6.08 -11.96 -33.78
N ALA A 332 -6.33 -11.67 -32.50
CA ALA A 332 -7.66 -11.73 -31.92
C ALA A 332 -8.46 -10.47 -32.28
N ASP A 333 -8.90 -10.39 -33.52
CA ASP A 333 -9.67 -9.28 -34.09
C ASP A 333 -11.19 -9.51 -33.92
N THR A 334 -11.93 -8.52 -33.44
CA THR A 334 -13.37 -8.63 -33.18
C THR A 334 -14.19 -8.97 -34.43
N VAL A 335 -13.89 -8.34 -35.55
CA VAL A 335 -14.60 -8.56 -36.82
C VAL A 335 -14.37 -9.99 -37.29
N MET A 336 -13.11 -10.43 -37.24
CA MET A 336 -12.72 -11.80 -37.55
C MET A 336 -13.38 -12.83 -36.60
N LEU A 337 -13.41 -12.55 -35.30
CA LEU A 337 -14.00 -13.44 -34.30
C LEU A 337 -15.50 -13.64 -34.55
N ILE A 338 -16.24 -12.55 -34.79
CA ILE A 338 -17.66 -12.60 -35.11
C ILE A 338 -17.89 -13.37 -36.42
N GLU A 339 -17.07 -13.13 -37.43
CA GLU A 339 -17.20 -13.82 -38.73
C GLU A 339 -16.95 -15.33 -38.60
N ARG A 340 -15.87 -15.74 -37.91
CA ARG A 340 -15.55 -17.16 -37.70
C ARG A 340 -16.63 -17.85 -36.87
N LEU A 341 -17.06 -17.24 -35.76
CA LEU A 341 -18.05 -17.82 -34.85
C LEU A 341 -19.47 -17.85 -35.44
N SER A 342 -19.81 -16.93 -36.33
CA SER A 342 -21.09 -16.94 -37.03
C SER A 342 -21.15 -18.02 -38.13
N LYS A 343 -20.02 -18.30 -38.79
CA LYS A 343 -19.93 -19.29 -39.88
C LYS A 343 -19.73 -20.73 -39.40
N ASP A 344 -18.95 -20.95 -38.34
CA ASP A 344 -18.65 -22.29 -37.82
C ASP A 344 -19.51 -22.65 -36.60
N ASN A 345 -20.54 -23.46 -36.84
CA ASN A 345 -21.47 -23.91 -35.80
C ASN A 345 -20.82 -24.86 -34.78
N VAL A 346 -19.87 -25.70 -35.21
CA VAL A 346 -19.23 -26.70 -34.34
C VAL A 346 -18.26 -26.00 -33.39
N LEU A 347 -17.45 -25.10 -33.93
CA LEU A 347 -16.54 -24.26 -33.16
C LEU A 347 -17.31 -23.43 -32.13
N ARG A 348 -18.37 -22.72 -32.57
CA ARG A 348 -19.23 -21.94 -31.67
C ARG A 348 -19.82 -22.80 -30.56
N ALA A 349 -20.39 -23.97 -30.89
CA ALA A 349 -20.98 -24.86 -29.89
C ALA A 349 -19.96 -25.33 -28.84
N SER A 350 -18.75 -25.68 -29.25
CA SER A 350 -17.69 -26.10 -28.33
C SER A 350 -17.29 -24.98 -27.34
N ILE A 351 -17.19 -23.74 -27.82
CA ILE A 351 -16.83 -22.58 -26.98
C ILE A 351 -17.95 -22.22 -26.02
N VAL A 352 -19.19 -22.25 -26.50
CA VAL A 352 -20.36 -21.96 -25.68
C VAL A 352 -20.53 -23.03 -24.59
N ALA A 353 -20.24 -24.30 -24.87
CA ALA A 353 -20.26 -25.36 -23.86
C ALA A 353 -19.23 -25.10 -22.76
N ALA A 354 -17.97 -24.82 -23.12
CA ALA A 354 -16.91 -24.47 -22.16
C ALA A 354 -17.28 -23.24 -21.31
N ALA A 355 -17.90 -22.23 -21.94
CA ALA A 355 -18.37 -21.03 -21.26
C ALA A 355 -19.49 -21.33 -20.24
N GLN A 356 -20.41 -22.24 -20.57
CA GLN A 356 -21.46 -22.68 -19.65
C GLN A 356 -20.89 -23.47 -18.47
N ASP A 357 -19.94 -24.36 -18.71
CA ASP A 357 -19.30 -25.15 -17.65
C ASP A 357 -18.53 -24.25 -16.68
N THR A 358 -17.90 -23.20 -17.20
CA THR A 358 -17.21 -22.17 -16.41
C THR A 358 -18.15 -21.42 -15.46
N VAL A 359 -19.38 -21.11 -15.89
CA VAL A 359 -20.37 -20.39 -15.06
C VAL A 359 -21.08 -21.34 -14.08
N LYS A 360 -21.26 -22.61 -14.45
CA LYS A 360 -21.87 -23.65 -13.59
C LYS A 360 -20.95 -24.07 -12.44
N ALA A 361 -19.64 -24.07 -12.67
CA ALA A 361 -18.68 -24.18 -11.58
C ALA A 361 -18.83 -22.95 -10.68
N GLN A 362 -19.25 -23.15 -9.42
CA GLN A 362 -19.59 -22.09 -8.46
C GLN A 362 -18.59 -20.92 -8.44
N PRO A 363 -19.04 -19.68 -8.18
CA PRO A 363 -18.16 -18.53 -8.15
C PRO A 363 -17.12 -18.71 -7.03
N ALA A 364 -15.88 -18.95 -7.42
CA ALA A 364 -14.78 -18.89 -6.48
C ALA A 364 -14.71 -17.46 -5.92
N ALA A 365 -14.53 -17.31 -4.61
CA ALA A 365 -14.36 -16.01 -3.96
C ALA A 365 -13.06 -15.29 -4.38
N ASP A 366 -12.15 -16.02 -5.05
CA ASP A 366 -10.83 -15.55 -5.48
C ASP A 366 -10.69 -15.58 -7.01
N VAL A 367 -10.18 -14.46 -7.56
CA VAL A 367 -9.86 -14.25 -8.98
C VAL A 367 -8.85 -15.28 -9.50
N SER A 368 -7.93 -15.75 -8.65
CA SER A 368 -6.92 -16.75 -9.01
C SER A 368 -7.54 -18.12 -9.30
N ALA A 369 -8.41 -18.59 -8.42
CA ALA A 369 -9.15 -19.85 -8.56
C ALA A 369 -10.11 -19.81 -9.74
N GLN A 370 -10.77 -18.66 -9.95
CA GLN A 370 -11.65 -18.43 -11.09
C GLN A 370 -10.88 -18.51 -12.42
N SER A 371 -9.69 -17.90 -12.49
CA SER A 371 -8.82 -17.96 -13.68
C SER A 371 -8.40 -19.39 -14.00
N GLN A 372 -8.08 -20.20 -13.00
CA GLN A 372 -7.72 -21.62 -13.19
C GLN A 372 -8.88 -22.45 -13.75
N THR A 373 -10.11 -22.22 -13.29
CA THR A 373 -11.31 -22.90 -13.80
C THR A 373 -11.53 -22.60 -15.28
N VAL A 374 -11.42 -21.33 -15.68
CA VAL A 374 -11.57 -20.90 -17.07
C VAL A 374 -10.49 -21.51 -17.96
N LEU A 375 -9.23 -21.55 -17.49
CA LEU A 375 -8.12 -22.13 -18.24
C LEU A 375 -8.29 -23.64 -18.44
N LYS A 376 -8.77 -24.37 -17.43
CA LYS A 376 -9.10 -25.80 -17.55
C LYS A 376 -10.21 -26.05 -18.59
N ALA A 377 -11.24 -25.21 -18.59
CA ALA A 377 -12.31 -25.28 -19.58
C ALA A 377 -11.81 -25.01 -21.02
N ALA A 378 -10.70 -24.28 -21.17
CA ALA A 378 -10.12 -23.93 -22.47
C ALA A 378 -9.00 -24.88 -22.95
N GLU A 379 -8.53 -25.82 -22.13
CA GLU A 379 -7.35 -26.65 -22.42
C GLU A 379 -7.46 -27.46 -23.73
N ASN A 380 -8.66 -27.93 -24.06
CA ASN A 380 -8.93 -28.72 -25.27
C ASN A 380 -9.71 -27.95 -26.35
N LEU A 381 -9.85 -26.62 -26.20
CA LEU A 381 -10.61 -25.79 -27.11
C LEU A 381 -9.76 -25.34 -28.29
N LYS A 382 -10.30 -25.49 -29.50
CA LYS A 382 -9.77 -24.74 -30.65
C LYS A 382 -10.25 -23.29 -30.52
N LEU A 383 -9.32 -22.36 -30.37
CA LEU A 383 -9.66 -20.95 -30.26
C LEU A 383 -9.81 -20.30 -31.65
N PRO A 384 -10.81 -19.44 -31.87
CA PRO A 384 -11.05 -18.77 -33.16
C PRO A 384 -10.07 -17.61 -33.41
N VAL A 385 -8.84 -17.70 -32.90
CA VAL A 385 -7.78 -16.68 -33.02
C VAL A 385 -6.67 -17.18 -33.95
N GLY A 386 -5.70 -16.33 -34.28
CA GLY A 386 -4.49 -16.71 -35.01
C GLY A 386 -4.40 -16.16 -36.43
N TRP A 387 -3.17 -15.96 -36.87
CA TRP A 387 -2.84 -15.57 -38.24
C TRP A 387 -3.03 -16.77 -39.19
N SER A 388 -3.60 -16.52 -40.36
CA SER A 388 -3.76 -17.51 -41.43
C SER A 388 -2.98 -17.08 -42.67
N LEU A 389 -2.45 -18.04 -43.41
CA LEU A 389 -1.87 -17.82 -44.73
C LEU A 389 -2.86 -18.15 -45.85
N ASN A 390 -4.08 -18.58 -45.51
CA ASN A 390 -5.13 -18.88 -46.47
C ASN A 390 -5.92 -17.60 -46.81
N PRO A 391 -5.96 -17.14 -48.08
CA PRO A 391 -6.69 -15.94 -48.49
C PRO A 391 -8.20 -15.97 -48.20
N GLY A 392 -8.80 -17.15 -48.09
CA GLY A 392 -10.22 -17.31 -47.77
C GLY A 392 -10.55 -17.27 -46.27
N ASP A 393 -9.54 -17.14 -45.42
CA ASP A 393 -9.71 -17.14 -43.97
C ASP A 393 -9.80 -15.69 -43.44
N PRO A 394 -10.78 -15.36 -42.56
CA PRO A 394 -10.88 -14.03 -41.94
C PRO A 394 -9.61 -13.56 -41.19
N GLY A 395 -8.75 -14.49 -40.77
CA GLY A 395 -7.47 -14.23 -40.12
C GLY A 395 -6.29 -14.10 -41.09
N TYR A 396 -6.54 -14.03 -42.39
CA TYR A 396 -5.49 -13.95 -43.41
C TYR A 396 -4.53 -12.76 -43.21
N PHE A 397 -3.23 -13.03 -43.25
CA PHE A 397 -2.21 -11.99 -43.34
C PHE A 397 -2.08 -11.52 -44.79
N ARG A 398 -2.61 -10.33 -45.08
CA ARG A 398 -2.48 -9.71 -46.41
C ARG A 398 -1.18 -8.90 -46.48
N PRO A 399 -0.27 -9.18 -47.42
CA PRO A 399 0.95 -8.39 -47.58
C PRO A 399 0.63 -6.94 -48.01
N PRO A 400 1.48 -5.96 -47.69
CA PRO A 400 1.24 -4.56 -48.02
C PRO A 400 1.17 -4.33 -49.54
N GLU A 401 0.05 -3.80 -50.00
CA GLU A 401 -0.19 -3.47 -51.42
C GLU A 401 -0.84 -2.08 -51.53
N LEU A 402 -0.41 -1.27 -52.50
CA LEU A 402 -1.01 0.05 -52.73
C LEU A 402 -2.30 -0.11 -53.56
N SER A 403 -3.39 -0.51 -52.90
CA SER A 403 -4.71 -0.66 -53.53
C SER A 403 -5.86 -0.26 -52.60
N TRP A 404 -6.97 0.22 -53.17
CA TRP A 404 -8.20 0.53 -52.40
C TRP A 404 -8.76 -0.69 -51.64
N ASN A 405 -8.62 -1.88 -52.21
CA ASN A 405 -9.04 -3.13 -51.58
C ASN A 405 -8.18 -3.46 -50.35
N TYR A 406 -6.87 -3.19 -50.41
CA TYR A 406 -5.98 -3.33 -49.26
C TYR A 406 -6.33 -2.30 -48.19
N THR A 407 -6.56 -1.04 -48.56
CA THR A 407 -6.95 0.03 -47.61
C THR A 407 -8.25 -0.31 -46.89
N GLY A 408 -9.27 -0.81 -47.60
CA GLY A 408 -10.53 -1.24 -47.01
C GLY A 408 -10.36 -2.40 -46.03
N TRP A 409 -9.63 -3.45 -46.42
CA TRP A 409 -9.31 -4.57 -45.52
C TRP A 409 -8.54 -4.10 -44.28
N ALA A 410 -7.50 -3.29 -44.47
CA ALA A 410 -6.65 -2.77 -43.39
C ALA A 410 -7.47 -1.93 -42.41
N PHE A 411 -8.43 -1.13 -42.90
CA PHE A 411 -9.34 -0.37 -42.06
C PHE A 411 -10.16 -1.28 -41.13
N TYR A 412 -10.84 -2.30 -41.66
CA TYR A 412 -11.62 -3.24 -40.83
C TYR A 412 -10.73 -4.04 -39.88
N LYS A 413 -9.54 -4.44 -40.32
CA LYS A 413 -8.55 -5.14 -39.50
C LYS A 413 -8.09 -4.30 -38.32
N ILE A 414 -7.69 -3.05 -38.58
CA ILE A 414 -7.26 -2.10 -37.54
C ILE A 414 -8.43 -1.80 -36.60
N PHE A 415 -9.64 -1.62 -37.13
CA PHE A 415 -10.83 -1.36 -36.34
C PHE A 415 -11.17 -2.54 -35.40
N GLY A 416 -11.13 -3.78 -35.91
CA GLY A 416 -11.41 -4.96 -35.10
C GLY A 416 -10.31 -5.28 -34.08
N LEU A 417 -9.04 -5.04 -34.41
CA LEU A 417 -7.94 -5.08 -33.46
C LEU A 417 -8.10 -4.00 -32.38
N PHE A 418 -8.47 -2.78 -32.75
CA PHE A 418 -8.69 -1.68 -31.81
C PHE A 418 -9.79 -2.01 -30.80
N ILE A 419 -10.95 -2.53 -31.25
CA ILE A 419 -12.03 -2.97 -30.35
C ILE A 419 -11.53 -4.07 -29.41
N SER A 420 -10.75 -5.03 -29.92
CA SER A 420 -10.24 -6.14 -29.12
C SER A 420 -9.22 -5.67 -28.07
N ILE A 421 -8.37 -4.71 -28.41
CA ILE A 421 -7.43 -4.09 -27.45
C ILE A 421 -8.19 -3.40 -26.32
N LEU A 422 -9.23 -2.61 -26.65
CA LEU A 422 -10.07 -1.98 -25.64
C LEU A 422 -10.79 -3.02 -24.78
N ALA A 423 -11.35 -4.06 -25.41
CA ALA A 423 -12.03 -5.15 -24.73
C ALA A 423 -11.11 -5.86 -23.73
N VAL A 424 -9.92 -6.27 -24.14
CA VAL A 424 -8.95 -6.98 -23.28
C VAL A 424 -8.44 -6.09 -22.15
N THR A 425 -8.36 -4.77 -22.36
CA THR A 425 -7.95 -3.82 -21.31
C THR A 425 -8.96 -3.72 -20.15
N LEU A 426 -10.23 -4.11 -20.36
CA LEU A 426 -11.25 -4.15 -19.29
C LEU A 426 -10.97 -5.22 -18.21
N GLY A 427 -10.17 -6.23 -18.55
CA GLY A 427 -9.72 -7.26 -17.61
C GLY A 427 -10.71 -8.41 -17.39
N ALA A 428 -10.21 -9.48 -16.77
CA ALA A 428 -10.95 -10.72 -16.59
C ALA A 428 -12.21 -10.60 -15.72
N PRO A 429 -12.23 -9.84 -14.59
CA PRO A 429 -13.41 -9.73 -13.74
C PRO A 429 -14.64 -9.18 -14.49
N PHE A 430 -14.43 -8.17 -15.35
CA PHE A 430 -15.50 -7.60 -16.18
C PHE A 430 -16.11 -8.62 -17.13
N TRP A 431 -15.27 -9.38 -17.84
CA TRP A 431 -15.74 -10.37 -18.81
C TRP A 431 -16.36 -11.60 -18.16
N PHE A 432 -15.93 -11.99 -16.95
CA PHE A 432 -16.58 -13.06 -16.21
C PHE A 432 -17.99 -12.68 -15.76
N ASP A 433 -18.17 -11.48 -15.20
CA ASP A 433 -19.50 -10.98 -14.82
C ASP A 433 -20.41 -10.86 -16.05
N THR A 434 -19.87 -10.33 -17.15
CA THR A 434 -20.57 -10.25 -18.44
C THR A 434 -20.95 -11.65 -18.94
N LEU A 435 -20.04 -12.62 -18.87
CA LEU A 435 -20.30 -14.00 -19.28
C LEU A 435 -21.42 -14.63 -18.44
N SER A 436 -21.33 -14.48 -17.11
CA SER A 436 -22.31 -15.02 -16.16
C SER A 436 -23.70 -14.49 -16.45
N LYS A 437 -23.83 -13.17 -16.70
CA LYS A 437 -25.09 -12.55 -17.11
C LYS A 437 -25.63 -13.19 -18.38
N PHE A 438 -24.86 -13.25 -19.46
CA PHE A 438 -25.32 -13.77 -20.74
C PHE A 438 -25.68 -15.27 -20.72
N VAL A 439 -24.90 -16.09 -20.01
CA VAL A 439 -25.19 -17.52 -19.82
C VAL A 439 -26.47 -17.71 -19.01
N ASN A 440 -26.67 -16.94 -17.94
CA ASN A 440 -27.87 -17.02 -17.11
C ASN A 440 -29.13 -16.55 -17.86
N LEU A 441 -29.02 -15.49 -18.67
CA LEU A 441 -30.09 -15.04 -19.58
C LEU A 441 -30.50 -16.15 -20.56
N ARG A 442 -29.53 -16.92 -21.08
CA ARG A 442 -29.82 -18.06 -21.95
C ARG A 442 -30.59 -19.17 -21.22
N SER A 443 -30.19 -19.51 -19.99
CA SER A 443 -30.87 -20.56 -19.21
C SER A 443 -32.29 -20.19 -18.77
N ALA A 444 -32.57 -18.91 -18.54
CA ALA A 444 -33.90 -18.42 -18.16
C ALA A 444 -34.93 -18.44 -19.33
N GLY A 445 -34.47 -18.61 -20.58
CA GLY A 445 -35.30 -18.56 -21.79
C GLY A 445 -35.95 -19.87 -22.23
N THR A 446 -35.76 -20.98 -21.52
CA THR A 446 -36.48 -22.25 -21.77
C THR A 446 -37.84 -22.22 -21.07
N PRO A 447 -39.00 -22.22 -21.77
CA PRO A 447 -40.29 -22.35 -21.11
C PRO A 447 -40.43 -23.74 -20.48
N PRO A 448 -41.05 -23.90 -19.29
CA PRO A 448 -41.37 -25.22 -18.77
C PRO A 448 -42.48 -25.84 -19.63
N GLY A 449 -42.12 -26.83 -20.45
CA GLY A 449 -43.05 -27.62 -21.24
C GLY A 449 -43.58 -28.82 -20.46
N GLU A 450 -44.90 -28.83 -20.27
CA GLU A 450 -45.81 -29.98 -20.19
C GLU A 450 -45.57 -31.06 -19.11
N THR A 451 -46.19 -30.87 -17.94
CA THR A 451 -46.75 -32.03 -17.21
C THR A 451 -48.03 -32.48 -17.90
N SER A 452 -47.96 -33.65 -18.52
CA SER A 452 -49.10 -34.39 -19.05
C SER A 452 -50.27 -34.47 -18.07
N LYS A 453 -51.47 -34.28 -18.61
CA LYS A 453 -52.78 -34.58 -18.02
C LYS A 453 -52.74 -35.79 -17.08
N SER A 454 -53.26 -35.61 -15.87
CA SER A 454 -53.98 -36.66 -15.16
C SER A 454 -55.45 -36.25 -15.09
N ALA A 455 -56.31 -37.12 -15.60
CA ALA A 455 -57.76 -36.94 -15.70
C ALA A 455 -58.43 -36.88 -14.30
N PRO A 456 -59.63 -36.29 -14.19
CA PRO A 456 -60.38 -36.27 -12.95
C PRO A 456 -61.04 -37.64 -12.68
N GLN A 457 -60.88 -38.17 -11.47
CA GLN A 457 -61.78 -39.21 -10.96
C GLN A 457 -63.04 -38.53 -10.36
N PRO A 458 -64.25 -38.97 -10.74
CA PRO A 458 -65.48 -38.54 -10.10
C PRO A 458 -65.66 -39.29 -8.78
N GLY A 459 -66.27 -38.63 -7.80
CA GLY A 459 -66.57 -39.23 -6.51
C GLY A 459 -67.56 -40.38 -6.59
N GLN A 460 -67.33 -41.39 -5.75
CA GLN A 460 -68.31 -42.00 -4.84
C GLN A 460 -67.58 -42.38 -3.55
#